data_AF-A0A0M3JAB5-F1
#
_entry.id   AF-A0A0M3JAB5-F1
#
_cell.length_a   1.000
_cell.length_b   1.000
_cell.length_c   1.000
_cell.angle_alpha   90.00
_cell.angle_beta   90.00
_cell.angle_gamma   90.00
#
_symmetry.space_group_name_H-M   'P 1'
#
loop_
_entity.id
_entity.type
_entity.pdbx_description
1 polymer ?
#
loop_
_entity_poly.entity_id
_entity_poly.type
_entity_poly.pdbx_seq_one_letter_code
_entity_poly.pdbx_strand_id
1 'polypeptide(L)'
;MYIYPQIKYDKEISSVSKELKADNIIELLKNQLPSAEMNTMVSSLDIFRKHLNQQRSFRPFGELIAKFDFDGREMQVWKISESSPQFDAYLARAQTLALWYIDAAQYTDNDDPRWQHYFVYVLCFLWKGVESVQI
;
A
#
# COMPACT_ATOMS: atom_id res chain seq x y z
N MET A 1 1.47 2.47 -3.99
CA MET A 1 0.32 1.78 -3.36
C MET A 1 -0.42 2.83 -2.56
N TYR A 2 -1.57 3.28 -3.02
CA TYR A 2 -2.36 4.30 -2.31
C TYR A 2 -3.42 3.63 -1.45
N ILE A 3 -3.95 4.35 -0.45
CA ILE A 3 -4.97 3.84 0.47
C ILE A 3 -6.19 4.74 0.37
N TYR A 4 -7.37 4.15 0.22
CA TYR A 4 -8.65 4.86 0.26
C TYR A 4 -9.54 4.23 1.32
N PRO A 5 -9.56 4.78 2.56
CA PRO A 5 -10.41 4.25 3.62
C PRO A 5 -11.86 4.68 3.41
N GLN A 6 -12.78 3.75 3.65
CA GLN A 6 -14.21 4.05 3.77
C GLN A 6 -14.67 3.69 5.18
N ILE A 7 -15.15 4.69 5.92
CA ILE A 7 -15.72 4.51 7.25
C ILE A 7 -17.23 4.67 7.13
N LYS A 8 -17.97 3.66 7.60
CA LYS A 8 -19.43 3.66 7.59
C LYS A 8 -19.92 3.23 8.97
N TYR A 9 -20.91 3.94 9.47
CA TYR A 9 -21.56 3.67 10.75
C TYR A 9 -23.02 4.13 10.66
N ASP A 10 -23.90 3.47 11.41
CA ASP A 10 -25.33 3.82 11.41
C ASP A 10 -25.64 4.98 12.38
N LYS A 11 -24.87 5.08 13.46
CA LYS A 11 -25.02 6.11 14.51
C LYS A 11 -23.65 6.46 15.10
N GLU A 12 -23.55 7.68 15.62
CA GLU A 12 -22.37 8.20 16.32
C GLU A 12 -22.70 8.42 17.81
N ILE A 13 -21.71 8.41 18.72
CA ILE A 13 -21.91 8.60 20.17
C ILE A 13 -22.63 9.90 20.53
N SER A 14 -22.48 10.93 19.70
CA SER A 14 -23.17 12.22 19.82
C SER A 14 -24.70 12.09 19.82
N SER A 15 -25.24 11.02 19.22
CA SER A 15 -26.67 10.69 19.21
C SER A 15 -27.18 10.09 20.54
N VAL A 16 -26.27 9.70 21.44
CA VAL A 16 -26.56 9.05 22.73
C VAL A 16 -26.13 9.93 23.91
N SER A 17 -25.01 10.66 23.78
CA SER A 17 -24.49 11.56 24.80
C SER A 17 -23.96 12.85 24.16
N LYS A 18 -24.32 14.01 24.74
CA LYS A 18 -23.80 15.32 24.32
C LYS A 18 -22.42 15.64 24.91
N GLU A 19 -22.00 14.90 25.93
CA GLU A 19 -20.75 15.12 26.65
C GLU A 19 -19.58 14.36 26.01
N LEU A 20 -19.89 13.25 25.32
CA LEU A 20 -18.90 12.40 24.67
C LEU A 20 -18.81 12.74 23.17
N LYS A 21 -17.58 12.83 22.67
CA LYS A 21 -17.29 12.99 21.24
C LYS A 21 -16.75 11.69 20.69
N ALA A 22 -17.11 11.36 19.46
CA ALA A 22 -16.51 10.22 18.78
C ALA A 22 -15.05 10.53 18.44
N ASP A 23 -14.24 9.48 18.43
CA ASP A 23 -12.87 9.59 17.96
C ASP A 23 -12.83 9.88 16.46
N ASN A 24 -11.87 10.69 16.05
CA ASN A 24 -11.61 10.94 14.65
C ASN A 24 -10.83 9.76 14.05
N ILE A 25 -11.55 8.69 13.66
CA ILE A 25 -10.94 7.45 13.16
C ILE A 25 -10.02 7.71 11.94
N ILE A 26 -10.38 8.65 11.06
CA ILE A 26 -9.53 9.00 9.91
C ILE A 26 -8.19 9.58 10.36
N GLU A 27 -8.20 10.46 11.35
CA GLU A 27 -6.97 11.04 11.92
C GLU A 27 -6.15 9.98 12.65
N LEU A 28 -6.79 9.12 13.44
CA LEU A 28 -6.11 8.00 14.09
C LEU A 28 -5.42 7.08 13.08
N LEU A 29 -6.09 6.75 11.96
CA LEU A 29 -5.49 5.96 10.88
C LEU A 29 -4.33 6.71 10.21
N LYS A 30 -4.46 8.01 9.97
CA LYS A 30 -3.37 8.83 9.39
C LYS A 30 -2.14 8.86 10.29
N ASN A 31 -2.32 8.92 11.60
CA ASN A 31 -1.23 8.94 12.58
C ASN A 31 -0.44 7.63 12.64
N GLN A 32 -0.97 6.52 12.11
CA GLN A 32 -0.23 5.26 11.96
C GLN A 32 0.63 5.23 10.68
N LEU A 33 0.38 6.13 9.72
CA LEU A 33 1.17 6.21 8.49
C LEU A 33 2.45 7.02 8.72
N PRO A 34 3.51 6.77 7.93
CA PRO A 34 4.73 7.58 8.01
C PRO A 34 4.39 9.04 7.70
N SER A 35 4.89 9.97 8.51
CA SER A 35 4.59 11.42 8.39
C SER A 35 4.94 11.99 7.01
N ALA A 36 6.02 11.49 6.40
CA ALA A 36 6.43 11.85 5.03
C ALA A 36 5.45 11.38 3.94
N GLU A 37 4.58 10.42 4.25
CA GLU A 37 3.70 9.73 3.30
C GLU A 37 2.21 9.94 3.60
N MET A 38 1.83 10.98 4.35
CA MET A 38 0.41 11.33 4.63
C MET A 38 -0.44 11.48 3.36
N ASN A 39 0.18 11.81 2.22
CA ASN A 39 -0.48 11.89 0.91
C ASN A 39 -0.83 10.53 0.29
N THR A 40 -0.42 9.42 0.91
CA THR A 40 -0.77 8.05 0.47
C THR A 40 -2.24 7.74 0.72
N MET A 41 -2.81 8.33 1.78
CA MET A 41 -4.23 8.20 2.08
C MET A 41 -5.03 9.26 1.31
N VAL A 42 -5.77 8.83 0.31
CA VAL A 42 -6.53 9.73 -0.57
C VAL A 42 -7.97 9.89 -0.08
N SER A 43 -8.56 11.06 -0.31
CA SER A 43 -9.87 11.42 0.24
C SER A 43 -11.06 10.92 -0.57
N SER A 44 -10.85 10.44 -1.80
CA SER A 44 -11.95 9.98 -2.66
C SER A 44 -11.56 8.78 -3.53
N LEU A 45 -12.59 8.01 -3.90
CA LEU A 45 -12.46 6.87 -4.80
C LEU A 45 -11.92 7.27 -6.18
N ASP A 46 -12.29 8.45 -6.68
CA ASP A 46 -11.85 8.90 -8.00
C ASP A 46 -10.37 9.26 -8.01
N ILE A 47 -9.85 9.85 -6.93
CA ILE A 47 -8.40 10.10 -6.77
C ILE A 47 -7.67 8.76 -6.69
N PHE A 48 -8.20 7.82 -5.91
CA PHE A 48 -7.63 6.47 -5.82
C PHE A 48 -7.55 5.78 -7.18
N ARG A 49 -8.63 5.83 -7.97
CA ARG A 49 -8.68 5.26 -9.33
C ARG A 49 -7.68 5.91 -10.28
N LYS A 50 -7.47 7.24 -10.19
CA LYS A 50 -6.45 7.93 -10.97
C LYS A 50 -5.05 7.39 -10.67
N HIS A 51 -4.71 7.23 -9.39
CA HIS A 51 -3.43 6.64 -9.01
C HIS A 51 -3.32 5.17 -9.41
N LEU A 52 -4.38 4.38 -9.29
CA LEU A 52 -4.38 2.98 -9.72
C LEU A 52 -4.08 2.84 -11.21
N ASN A 53 -4.65 3.73 -12.04
CA ASN A 53 -4.35 3.74 -13.48
C ASN A 53 -2.89 4.09 -13.77
N GLN A 54 -2.27 4.98 -12.99
CA GLN A 54 -0.84 5.28 -13.11
C GLN A 54 0.05 4.09 -12.74
N GLN A 55 -0.42 3.18 -11.88
CA GLN A 55 0.36 1.99 -11.51
C GLN A 55 0.52 0.97 -12.64
N ARG A 56 -0.18 1.10 -13.78
CA ARG A 56 0.02 0.23 -14.95
C ARG A 56 1.43 0.30 -15.53
N SER A 57 2.12 1.42 -15.35
CA SER A 57 3.51 1.60 -15.78
C SER A 57 4.53 1.17 -14.72
N PHE A 58 4.08 0.71 -13.55
CA PHE A 58 4.97 0.28 -12.48
C PHE A 58 5.93 -0.81 -12.96
N ARG A 59 7.17 -0.72 -12.49
CA ARG A 59 8.21 -1.75 -12.64
C ARG A 59 8.81 -2.01 -11.26
N PRO A 60 9.10 -3.28 -10.93
CA PRO A 60 9.83 -3.60 -9.71
C PRO A 60 11.12 -2.78 -9.58
N PHE A 61 11.44 -2.38 -8.35
CA PHE A 61 12.72 -1.74 -8.03
C PHE A 61 13.81 -2.79 -7.82
N GLY A 62 15.06 -2.41 -8.07
CA GLY A 62 16.23 -3.24 -7.80
C GLY A 62 16.54 -4.28 -8.89
N GLU A 63 17.15 -5.38 -8.47
CA GLU A 63 17.65 -6.44 -9.34
C GLU A 63 16.83 -7.73 -9.12
N LEU A 64 16.45 -8.38 -10.22
CA LEU A 64 15.83 -9.69 -10.18
C LEU A 64 16.88 -10.74 -9.79
N ILE A 65 16.68 -11.42 -8.66
CA ILE A 65 17.62 -12.43 -8.16
C ILE A 65 17.11 -13.86 -8.27
N ALA A 66 15.79 -14.06 -8.35
CA ALA A 66 15.20 -15.39 -8.51
C ALA A 66 13.83 -15.34 -9.17
N LYS A 67 13.48 -16.43 -9.85
CA LYS A 67 12.15 -16.72 -10.38
C LYS A 67 11.72 -18.12 -9.95
N PHE A 68 10.45 -18.28 -9.65
CA PHE A 68 9.88 -19.60 -9.35
C PHE A 68 8.38 -19.62 -9.65
N ASP A 69 7.83 -20.79 -9.93
CA ASP A 69 6.40 -20.97 -10.08
C ASP A 69 5.76 -21.31 -8.73
N PHE A 70 4.62 -20.68 -8.45
CA PHE A 70 3.77 -21.03 -7.31
C PHE A 70 2.30 -20.93 -7.73
N ASP A 71 1.57 -22.04 -7.58
CA ASP A 71 0.14 -22.13 -7.94
C ASP A 71 -0.14 -21.68 -9.39
N GLY A 72 0.72 -22.11 -10.32
CA GLY A 72 0.60 -21.79 -11.76
C GLY A 72 0.90 -20.33 -12.12
N ARG A 73 1.53 -19.56 -11.22
CA ARG A 73 1.94 -18.18 -11.46
C ARG A 73 3.44 -18.01 -11.31
N GLU A 74 4.06 -17.28 -12.23
CA GLU A 74 5.46 -16.88 -12.11
C GLU A 74 5.59 -15.84 -10.98
N MET A 75 6.37 -16.19 -9.97
CA MET A 75 6.78 -15.33 -8.87
C MET A 75 8.22 -14.85 -9.13
N GLN A 76 8.48 -13.59 -8.81
CA GLN A 76 9.78 -12.96 -9.00
C GLN A 76 10.28 -12.35 -7.69
N VAL A 77 11.50 -12.67 -7.29
CA VAL A 77 12.18 -12.10 -6.13
C VAL A 77 13.14 -11.02 -6.58
N TRP A 78 12.95 -9.82 -6.06
CA TRP A 78 13.74 -8.64 -6.38
C TRP A 78 14.49 -8.17 -5.14
N LYS A 79 15.79 -7.98 -5.26
CA LYS A 79 16.64 -7.39 -4.23
C LYS A 79 16.87 -5.92 -4.55
N ILE A 80 16.67 -5.05 -3.57
CA ILE A 80 16.96 -3.63 -3.75
C ILE A 80 18.47 -3.42 -3.75
N SER A 81 19.00 -2.90 -4.85
CA SER A 81 20.42 -2.63 -5.05
C SER A 81 20.85 -1.28 -4.48
N GLU A 82 20.01 -0.25 -4.67
CA GLU A 82 20.26 1.12 -4.21
C GLU A 82 18.96 1.79 -3.75
N SER A 83 19.04 2.65 -2.74
CA SER A 83 17.93 3.50 -2.31
C SER A 83 17.78 4.70 -3.26
N SER A 84 16.54 5.17 -3.40
CA SER A 84 16.19 6.40 -4.13
C SER A 84 14.94 7.00 -3.49
N PRO A 85 14.71 8.32 -3.60
CA PRO A 85 13.52 8.94 -3.02
C PRO A 85 12.20 8.29 -3.47
N GLN A 86 12.13 7.81 -4.72
CA GLN A 86 10.98 7.10 -5.24
C GLN A 86 10.80 5.71 -4.62
N PHE A 87 11.90 5.00 -4.39
CA PHE A 87 11.89 3.71 -3.72
C PHE A 87 11.57 3.87 -2.23
N ASP A 88 12.14 4.84 -1.53
CA ASP A 88 11.91 5.04 -0.10
C ASP A 88 10.44 5.37 0.16
N ALA A 89 9.84 6.20 -0.70
CA ALA A 89 8.40 6.46 -0.70
C ALA A 89 7.59 5.17 -0.95
N TYR A 90 8.06 4.29 -1.85
CA TYR A 90 7.42 3.00 -2.09
C TYR A 90 7.53 2.04 -0.90
N LEU A 91 8.71 1.95 -0.29
CA LEU A 91 9.01 1.13 0.88
C LEU A 91 8.17 1.55 2.08
N ALA A 92 8.12 2.85 2.38
CA ALA A 92 7.33 3.40 3.48
C ALA A 92 5.84 3.00 3.39
N ARG A 93 5.27 3.02 2.19
CA ARG A 93 3.89 2.57 1.95
C ARG A 93 3.74 1.06 2.09
N ALA A 94 4.71 0.27 1.64
CA ALA A 94 4.69 -1.19 1.80
C ALA A 94 4.80 -1.60 3.27
N GLN A 95 5.64 -0.92 4.05
CA GLN A 95 5.85 -1.18 5.48
C GLN A 95 4.60 -0.92 6.32
N THR A 96 3.69 -0.05 5.87
CA THR A 96 2.37 0.11 6.52
C THR A 96 1.64 -1.23 6.66
N LEU A 97 1.80 -2.18 5.72
CA LEU A 97 1.20 -3.50 5.83
C LEU A 97 1.74 -4.27 7.05
N ALA A 98 3.01 -4.12 7.40
CA ALA A 98 3.59 -4.80 8.55
C ALA A 98 2.85 -4.44 9.85
N LEU A 99 2.47 -3.16 10.02
CA LEU A 99 1.72 -2.70 11.20
C LEU A 99 0.37 -3.42 11.40
N TRP A 100 -0.23 -3.93 10.33
CA TRP A 100 -1.54 -4.58 10.39
C TRP A 100 -1.45 -6.11 10.56
N TYR A 101 -0.32 -6.72 10.23
CA TYR A 101 -0.17 -8.18 10.16
C TYR A 101 0.89 -8.74 11.09
N ILE A 102 1.76 -7.91 11.66
CA ILE A 102 2.85 -8.33 12.54
C ILE A 102 2.73 -7.54 13.85
N ASP A 103 2.52 -8.27 14.94
CA ASP A 103 2.46 -7.66 16.27
C ASP A 103 3.79 -6.99 16.63
N ALA A 104 3.70 -5.85 17.32
CA ALA A 104 4.83 -4.99 17.68
C ALA A 104 5.72 -4.53 16.50
N ALA A 105 5.25 -4.60 15.24
CA ALA A 105 5.99 -4.06 14.11
C ALA A 105 6.23 -2.56 14.25
N GLN A 106 7.38 -2.10 13.78
CA GLN A 106 7.79 -0.71 13.75
C GLN A 106 8.40 -0.40 12.38
N TYR A 107 8.36 0.88 11.98
CA TYR A 107 9.07 1.32 10.79
C TYR A 107 10.58 1.17 10.98
N THR A 108 11.29 0.78 9.92
CA THR A 108 12.74 0.66 9.93
C THR A 108 13.39 2.01 9.65
N ASP A 109 14.66 2.14 10.05
CA ASP A 109 15.50 3.27 9.62
C ASP A 109 15.90 3.06 8.16
N ASN A 110 15.37 3.88 7.26
CA ASN A 110 15.65 3.79 5.82
C ASN A 110 17.06 4.29 5.47
N ASP A 111 17.71 5.06 6.35
CA ASP A 111 19.06 5.58 6.14
C ASP A 111 20.16 4.60 6.61
N ASP A 112 19.81 3.55 7.37
CA ASP A 112 20.78 2.53 7.78
C ASP A 112 21.07 1.55 6.62
N PRO A 113 22.30 1.57 6.05
CA PRO A 113 22.65 0.75 4.88
C PRO A 113 22.69 -0.75 5.17
N ARG A 114 22.59 -1.16 6.44
CA ARG A 114 22.53 -2.58 6.84
C ARG A 114 21.19 -3.22 6.54
N TRP A 115 20.14 -2.44 6.35
CA TRP A 115 18.86 -2.97 5.92
C TRP A 115 18.95 -3.49 4.49
N GLN A 116 18.47 -4.71 4.31
CA GLN A 116 18.39 -5.35 3.00
C GLN A 116 16.91 -5.62 2.70
N HIS A 117 16.45 -5.10 1.56
CA HIS A 117 15.05 -5.17 1.18
C HIS A 117 14.87 -6.18 0.04
N TYR A 118 13.90 -7.07 0.22
CA TYR A 118 13.52 -8.07 -0.76
C TYR A 118 12.02 -7.97 -1.01
N PHE A 119 11.63 -7.88 -2.28
CA PHE A 119 10.24 -7.86 -2.70
C PHE A 119 9.91 -9.08 -3.53
N VAL A 120 8.74 -9.65 -3.30
CA VAL A 120 8.19 -10.73 -4.11
C VAL A 120 7.01 -10.19 -4.89
N TYR A 121 7.07 -10.31 -6.22
CA TYR A 121 5.99 -9.92 -7.11
C TYR A 121 5.43 -11.15 -7.83
N VAL A 122 4.11 -11.18 -8.00
CA VAL A 122 3.47 -12.10 -8.93
C VAL A 122 3.40 -11.44 -10.31
N LEU A 123 3.88 -12.13 -11.33
CA LEU A 123 3.75 -11.65 -12.70
C LEU A 123 2.31 -11.89 -13.17
N CYS A 124 1.50 -10.84 -13.12
CA CYS A 124 0.20 -10.85 -13.77
C CYS A 124 0.39 -10.60 -15.27
N PHE A 125 0.28 -11.64 -16.09
CA PHE A 125 -0.05 -11.43 -17.48
C PHE A 125 -1.44 -10.78 -17.51
N LEU A 126 -1.52 -9.53 -17.98
CA LEU A 126 -2.80 -8.94 -18.34
C LEU A 126 -3.51 -9.93 -19.25
N TRP A 127 -4.63 -10.47 -18.78
CA TRP A 127 -5.50 -11.34 -19.54
C TRP A 127 -5.84 -10.62 -20.86
N LYS A 128 -5.24 -11.06 -21.97
CA LYS A 128 -5.62 -10.61 -23.30
C LYS A 128 -6.92 -11.33 -23.66
N GLY A 129 -8.05 -10.66 -23.44
CA GLY A 129 -9.32 -11.04 -24.06
C GLY A 129 -10.42 -11.47 -23.10
N VAL A 130 -11.29 -10.52 -22.77
CA VAL A 130 -12.71 -10.64 -23.12
C VAL A 130 -13.08 -9.30 -23.75
N GLU A 131 -13.27 -9.31 -25.06
CA GLU A 131 -13.90 -8.21 -25.78
C GLU A 131 -15.27 -7.95 -25.17
N SER A 132 -15.62 -6.68 -25.08
CA SER A 132 -16.93 -6.17 -24.69
C SER A 132 -18.07 -7.01 -25.26
N VAL A 133 -18.75 -7.75 -24.40
CA VAL A 133 -20.12 -8.20 -24.69
C VAL A 133 -21.04 -7.05 -24.30
N GLN A 134 -21.40 -6.24 -25.30
CA GLN A 134 -22.63 -5.46 -25.24
C GLN A 134 -23.79 -6.45 -25.25
N ILE A 135 -24.59 -6.47 -24.19
CA ILE A 135 -26.02 -6.79 -24.23
C ILE A 135 -26.73 -5.69 -23.43
#